data_AF-A0A7V6ZTV9-F1
#
_entry.id   AF-A0A7V6ZTV9-F1
#
_cell.length_a   1.000
_cell.length_b   1.000
_cell.length_c   1.000
_cell.angle_alpha   90.00
_cell.angle_beta   90.00
_cell.angle_gamma   90.00
#
_symmetry.space_group_name_H-M   'P 1'
#
loop_
_entity.id
_entity.type
_entity.pdbx_description
1 polymer ?
#
loop_
_entity_poly.entity_id
_entity_poly.type
_entity_poly.pdbx_seq_one_letter_code
_entity_poly.pdbx_strand_id
1 'polypeptide(L)'
;MLKGLSGLSRPLTLERLRINLLNPAYLTPLFVSLFGSILARAMVMGQLYPFGVSYLAGICLSSPHWRRFAFGGVLLGTLLTVHGLPVLGYLASLALLFSVFSCYKKEELHWLIVPALIFGIHLLCRGSIVFFTEGEPYVWVAILFESVFIAILSMVMNTSLLALEKVKAGGFLTAEERTSLGLVVLGILSGIAGFSFFGIGLPSVISRWLVLWGAFWAGPGGGAAIGAAVGLAPSIQGVVTLGPVAYYALSGLLGGIFCSFRKVGVIVGFALANLLLSFF
;
A
#
# COMPACT_ATOMS: atom_id res chain seq x y z
N MET A 1 -23.98 41.78 -43.82
CA MET A 1 -23.86 40.31 -43.83
C MET A 1 -22.62 39.94 -43.01
N LEU A 2 -22.70 40.08 -41.68
CA LEU A 2 -21.59 39.92 -40.74
C LEU A 2 -22.09 39.10 -39.54
N LYS A 3 -21.75 37.82 -39.50
CA LYS A 3 -21.85 36.98 -38.29
C LYS A 3 -21.02 35.72 -38.50
N GLY A 4 -19.71 35.89 -38.41
CA GLY A 4 -18.73 34.81 -38.32
C GLY A 4 -17.49 35.38 -37.66
N LEU A 5 -16.91 34.64 -36.70
CA LEU A 5 -15.65 34.94 -36.00
C LEU A 5 -15.74 35.82 -34.74
N SER A 6 -16.42 35.37 -33.68
CA SER A 6 -16.21 35.97 -32.34
C SER A 6 -16.40 34.99 -31.16
N GLY A 7 -16.06 33.71 -31.34
CA GLY A 7 -16.16 32.69 -30.29
C GLY A 7 -14.84 32.08 -29.81
N LEU A 8 -13.72 32.36 -30.50
CA LEU A 8 -12.40 31.87 -30.11
C LEU A 8 -11.66 32.95 -29.32
N SER A 9 -11.40 32.65 -28.04
CA SER A 9 -10.53 33.32 -27.05
C SER A 9 -11.27 33.82 -25.81
N ARG A 10 -11.80 32.89 -25.02
CA ARG A 10 -11.92 33.15 -23.57
C ARG A 10 -10.65 32.62 -22.92
N PRO A 11 -9.81 33.46 -22.29
CA PRO A 11 -8.68 32.96 -21.53
C PRO A 11 -9.22 32.07 -20.40
N LEU A 12 -8.78 30.82 -20.37
CA LEU A 12 -9.05 29.89 -19.28
C LEU A 12 -8.44 30.49 -18.01
N THR A 13 -9.27 31.12 -17.19
CA THR A 13 -8.83 31.64 -15.89
C THR A 13 -8.34 30.47 -15.03
N LEU A 14 -7.10 30.57 -14.55
CA LEU A 14 -6.41 29.53 -13.75
C LEU A 14 -7.25 29.03 -12.57
N GLU A 15 -8.14 29.88 -12.06
CA GLU A 15 -9.09 29.57 -11.00
C GLU A 15 -10.13 28.51 -11.39
N ARG A 16 -10.64 28.53 -12.64
CA ARG A 16 -11.56 27.48 -13.14
C ARG A 16 -10.87 26.15 -13.37
N LEU A 17 -9.61 26.15 -13.81
CA LEU A 17 -8.79 24.93 -13.90
C LEU A 17 -8.53 24.31 -12.52
N ARG A 18 -8.25 25.16 -11.51
CA ARG A 18 -8.03 24.72 -10.12
C ARG A 18 -9.29 24.09 -9.52
N ILE A 19 -10.47 24.68 -9.72
CA ILE A 19 -11.75 24.16 -9.20
C ILE A 19 -12.15 22.86 -9.91
N ASN A 20 -11.84 22.71 -11.21
CA ASN A 20 -12.22 21.51 -11.96
C ASN A 20 -11.27 20.32 -11.70
N LEU A 21 -10.01 20.57 -11.35
CA LEU A 21 -9.05 19.53 -10.91
C LEU A 21 -9.36 18.99 -9.50
N LEU A 22 -10.04 19.80 -8.66
CA LEU A 22 -10.48 19.41 -7.31
C LEU A 22 -11.81 18.64 -7.31
N ASN A 23 -12.38 18.32 -8.48
CA ASN A 23 -13.60 17.51 -8.54
C ASN A 23 -13.33 16.07 -8.09
N PRO A 24 -14.19 15.50 -7.21
CA PRO A 24 -14.02 14.14 -6.70
C PRO A 24 -14.02 13.07 -7.80
N ALA A 25 -14.61 13.38 -8.96
CA ALA A 25 -14.61 12.53 -10.15
C ALA A 25 -13.21 12.27 -10.73
N TYR A 26 -12.28 13.23 -10.63
CA TYR A 26 -10.90 13.10 -11.14
C TYR A 26 -9.88 12.78 -10.04
N LEU A 27 -10.15 13.19 -8.80
CA LEU A 27 -9.27 12.90 -7.67
C LEU A 27 -9.25 11.41 -7.31
N THR A 28 -10.41 10.76 -7.31
CA THR A 28 -10.52 9.32 -6.95
C THR A 28 -9.67 8.40 -7.84
N PRO A 29 -9.74 8.47 -9.19
CA PRO A 29 -8.90 7.62 -10.04
C PRO A 29 -7.41 7.93 -9.88
N LEU A 30 -7.05 9.19 -9.65
CA LEU A 30 -5.68 9.60 -9.41
C LEU A 30 -5.15 8.97 -8.11
N PHE A 31 -5.93 8.98 -7.03
CA PHE A 31 -5.54 8.33 -5.77
C PHE A 31 -5.40 6.81 -5.93
N VAL A 32 -6.32 6.15 -6.65
CA VAL A 32 -6.22 4.71 -6.93
C VAL A 32 -4.93 4.38 -7.68
N SER A 33 -4.59 5.17 -8.71
CA SER A 33 -3.36 5.00 -9.46
C SER A 33 -2.12 5.27 -8.59
N LEU A 34 -2.14 6.33 -7.78
CA LEU A 34 -1.05 6.68 -6.87
C LEU A 34 -0.80 5.58 -5.83
N PHE A 35 -1.84 5.07 -5.17
CA PHE A 35 -1.72 3.95 -4.24
C PHE A 35 -1.18 2.70 -4.93
N GLY A 36 -1.67 2.39 -6.13
CA GLY A 36 -1.14 1.29 -6.93
C GLY A 36 0.35 1.44 -7.22
N SER A 37 0.80 2.65 -7.57
CA SER A 37 2.22 2.92 -7.86
C SER A 37 3.10 2.77 -6.62
N ILE A 38 2.64 3.22 -5.45
CA ILE A 38 3.37 3.10 -4.19
C ILE A 38 3.44 1.64 -3.75
N LEU A 39 2.31 0.92 -3.78
CA LEU A 39 2.24 -0.48 -3.36
C LEU A 39 3.04 -1.40 -4.28
N ALA A 40 3.18 -1.07 -5.57
CA ALA A 40 4.07 -1.79 -6.47
C ALA A 40 5.56 -1.68 -6.11
N ARG A 41 5.95 -0.69 -5.29
CA ARG A 41 7.32 -0.56 -4.77
C ARG A 41 7.55 -1.27 -3.44
N ALA A 42 6.48 -1.71 -2.78
CA ALA A 42 6.58 -2.28 -1.45
C ALA A 42 7.25 -3.65 -1.52
N MET A 43 8.50 -3.70 -1.08
CA MET A 43 9.35 -4.86 -1.15
C MET A 43 9.28 -5.71 0.12
N VAL A 44 9.37 -7.02 -0.04
CA VAL A 44 9.46 -8.02 1.02
C VAL A 44 10.71 -8.86 0.79
N MET A 45 11.46 -9.13 1.86
CA MET A 45 12.66 -9.99 1.86
C MET A 45 13.70 -9.62 0.80
N GLY A 46 13.95 -8.33 0.57
CA GLY A 46 15.04 -7.92 -0.33
C GLY A 46 14.73 -7.99 -1.84
N GLN A 47 13.67 -8.67 -2.28
CA GLN A 47 13.47 -8.92 -3.72
C GLN A 47 12.03 -9.21 -4.18
N LEU A 48 11.07 -9.43 -3.27
CA LEU A 48 9.69 -9.78 -3.61
C LEU A 48 8.79 -8.55 -3.59
N TYR A 49 7.91 -8.38 -4.57
CA TYR A 49 7.02 -7.22 -4.73
C TYR A 49 5.53 -7.63 -4.75
N PRO A 50 5.01 -8.24 -3.67
CA PRO A 50 3.68 -8.84 -3.69
C PRO A 50 2.53 -7.81 -3.58
N PHE A 51 2.78 -6.64 -3.01
CA PHE A 51 1.75 -5.66 -2.69
C PHE A 51 1.09 -5.04 -3.93
N GLY A 52 1.85 -4.69 -4.97
CA GLY A 52 1.29 -4.11 -6.19
C GLY A 52 0.34 -5.06 -6.92
N VAL A 53 0.77 -6.31 -7.12
CA VAL A 53 -0.04 -7.34 -7.77
C VAL A 53 -1.30 -7.65 -6.96
N SER A 54 -1.16 -7.77 -5.63
CA SER A 54 -2.29 -8.01 -4.74
C SER A 54 -3.28 -6.85 -4.69
N TYR A 55 -2.82 -5.61 -4.80
CA TYR A 55 -3.66 -4.42 -4.86
C TYR A 55 -4.52 -4.41 -6.11
N LEU A 56 -3.93 -4.70 -7.27
CA LEU A 56 -4.68 -4.83 -8.52
C LEU A 56 -5.77 -5.90 -8.37
N ALA A 57 -5.41 -7.09 -7.86
CA ALA A 57 -6.37 -8.17 -7.64
C ALA A 57 -7.48 -7.76 -6.65
N GLY A 58 -7.16 -7.08 -5.55
CA GLY A 58 -8.14 -6.55 -4.60
C GLY A 58 -9.13 -5.58 -5.25
N ILE A 59 -8.64 -4.62 -6.04
CA ILE A 59 -9.49 -3.67 -6.78
C ILE A 59 -10.37 -4.40 -7.81
N CYS A 60 -9.83 -5.40 -8.52
CA CYS A 60 -10.60 -6.23 -9.45
C CYS A 60 -11.79 -6.91 -8.76
N LEU A 61 -11.64 -7.30 -7.48
CA LEU A 61 -12.65 -8.04 -6.73
C LEU A 61 -13.68 -7.15 -6.03
N SER A 62 -13.26 -6.00 -5.49
CA SER A 62 -14.15 -5.13 -4.70
C SER A 62 -14.74 -3.98 -5.50
N SER A 63 -13.96 -3.37 -6.41
CA SER A 63 -14.37 -2.15 -7.11
C SER A 63 -13.95 -2.18 -8.59
N PRO A 64 -14.56 -3.05 -9.43
CA PRO A 64 -14.13 -3.28 -10.82
C PRO A 64 -14.10 -2.02 -11.70
N HIS A 65 -14.90 -1.01 -11.36
CA HIS A 65 -14.92 0.28 -12.06
C HIS A 65 -13.56 1.00 -12.05
N TRP A 66 -12.79 0.86 -10.96
CA TRP A 66 -11.49 1.51 -10.80
C TRP A 66 -10.31 0.67 -11.31
N ARG A 67 -10.55 -0.55 -11.80
CA ARG A 67 -9.50 -1.51 -12.19
C ARG A 67 -8.52 -0.96 -13.23
N ARG A 68 -8.99 -0.17 -14.20
CA ARG A 68 -8.12 0.42 -15.25
C ARG A 68 -7.11 1.40 -14.66
N PHE A 69 -7.54 2.19 -13.68
CA PHE A 69 -6.66 3.15 -13.00
C PHE A 69 -5.69 2.45 -12.04
N ALA A 70 -6.15 1.43 -11.32
CA ALA A 70 -5.28 0.60 -10.50
C ALA A 70 -4.22 -0.12 -11.34
N PHE A 71 -4.62 -0.67 -12.49
CA PHE A 71 -3.70 -1.31 -13.44
C PHE A 71 -2.64 -0.32 -13.92
N GLY A 72 -3.04 0.87 -14.39
CA GLY A 72 -2.09 1.91 -14.82
C GLY A 72 -1.12 2.33 -13.72
N GLY A 73 -1.61 2.51 -12.50
CA GLY A 73 -0.77 2.87 -11.35
C GLY A 73 0.24 1.80 -10.97
N VAL A 74 -0.22 0.55 -10.83
CA VAL A 74 0.64 -0.60 -10.51
C VAL A 74 1.64 -0.86 -11.62
N LEU A 75 1.23 -0.73 -12.89
CA LEU A 75 2.11 -0.85 -14.05
C LEU A 75 3.26 0.17 -13.99
N LEU A 76 2.91 1.45 -13.79
CA LEU A 76 3.90 2.52 -13.65
C LEU A 76 4.84 2.26 -12.46
N GLY A 77 4.29 1.91 -11.30
CA GLY A 77 5.10 1.61 -10.12
C GLY A 77 6.07 0.45 -10.36
N THR A 78 5.60 -0.64 -10.98
CA THR A 78 6.40 -1.84 -11.29
C THR A 78 7.53 -1.51 -12.27
N LEU A 79 7.25 -0.72 -13.31
CA LEU A 79 8.26 -0.29 -14.30
C LEU A 79 9.35 0.59 -13.69
N LEU A 80 9.02 1.36 -12.65
CA LEU A 80 9.97 2.24 -11.96
C LEU A 80 10.83 1.50 -10.93
N THR A 81 10.43 0.30 -10.49
CA THR A 81 11.08 -0.41 -9.37
C THR A 81 11.79 -1.68 -9.78
N VAL A 82 11.14 -2.50 -10.59
CA VAL A 82 11.70 -3.77 -11.02
C VAL A 82 12.53 -3.51 -12.27
N HIS A 83 13.73 -4.07 -12.32
CA HIS A 83 14.64 -3.93 -13.46
C HIS A 83 15.03 -5.30 -14.01
N GLY A 84 15.44 -5.33 -15.28
CA GLY A 84 15.86 -6.54 -15.98
C GLY A 84 14.71 -7.44 -16.45
N LEU A 85 15.06 -8.68 -16.81
CA LEU A 85 14.12 -9.71 -17.27
C LEU A 85 12.95 -10.00 -16.31
N PRO A 86 13.10 -9.96 -14.97
CA PRO A 86 11.99 -10.25 -14.04
C PRO A 86 10.78 -9.32 -14.21
N VAL A 87 10.97 -8.10 -14.76
CA VAL A 87 9.89 -7.17 -15.10
C VAL A 87 8.85 -7.82 -15.99
N LEU A 88 9.28 -8.55 -17.02
CA LEU A 88 8.37 -9.17 -17.99
C LEU A 88 7.40 -10.14 -17.30
N GLY A 89 7.88 -10.87 -16.29
CA GLY A 89 7.04 -11.79 -15.51
C GLY A 89 6.00 -11.05 -14.67
N TYR A 90 6.36 -9.92 -14.07
CA TYR A 90 5.38 -9.07 -13.38
C TYR A 90 4.37 -8.48 -14.35
N LEU A 91 4.81 -7.90 -15.47
CA LEU A 91 3.92 -7.32 -16.48
C LEU A 91 2.95 -8.36 -17.05
N ALA A 92 3.44 -9.57 -17.36
CA ALA A 92 2.60 -10.69 -17.79
C ALA A 92 1.57 -11.06 -16.71
N SER A 93 1.97 -11.12 -15.44
CA SER A 93 1.05 -11.42 -14.34
C SER A 93 -0.03 -10.35 -14.17
N LEU A 94 0.34 -9.06 -14.27
CA LEU A 94 -0.62 -7.96 -14.18
C LEU A 94 -1.60 -7.98 -15.35
N ALA A 95 -1.11 -8.20 -16.58
CA ALA A 95 -1.93 -8.26 -17.78
C ALA A 95 -2.90 -9.44 -17.74
N LEU A 96 -2.43 -10.63 -17.34
CA LEU A 96 -3.28 -11.81 -17.22
C LEU A 96 -4.31 -11.68 -16.09
N LEU A 97 -3.93 -11.17 -14.91
CA LEU A 97 -4.90 -10.89 -13.85
C LEU A 97 -5.94 -9.87 -14.30
N PHE A 98 -5.52 -8.79 -14.95
CA PHE A 98 -6.44 -7.79 -15.49
C PHE A 98 -7.40 -8.42 -16.52
N SER A 99 -6.90 -9.27 -17.42
CA SER A 99 -7.72 -9.93 -18.44
C SER A 99 -8.71 -10.91 -17.82
N VAL A 100 -8.26 -11.80 -16.94
CA VAL A 100 -9.09 -12.83 -16.31
C VAL A 100 -10.23 -12.21 -15.50
N PHE A 101 -9.93 -11.23 -14.64
CA PHE A 101 -10.97 -10.53 -13.87
C PHE A 101 -11.79 -9.53 -14.71
N SER A 102 -11.38 -9.24 -15.95
CA SER A 102 -12.22 -8.50 -16.89
C SER A 102 -13.25 -9.38 -17.57
N CYS A 103 -12.93 -10.65 -17.81
CA CYS A 103 -13.80 -11.62 -18.46
C CYS A 103 -14.73 -12.33 -17.46
N TYR A 104 -14.28 -12.57 -16.22
CA TYR A 104 -15.03 -13.31 -15.20
C TYR A 104 -15.46 -12.41 -14.04
N LYS A 105 -16.70 -12.58 -13.58
CA LYS A 105 -17.21 -11.88 -12.40
C LYS A 105 -16.97 -12.72 -11.14
N LYS A 106 -16.64 -12.03 -10.03
CA LYS A 106 -16.38 -12.66 -8.72
C LYS A 106 -17.50 -13.59 -8.25
N GLU A 107 -18.75 -13.25 -8.54
CA GLU A 107 -19.95 -14.02 -8.14
C GLU A 107 -19.99 -15.44 -8.73
N GLU A 108 -19.24 -15.68 -9.81
CA GLU A 108 -19.15 -16.99 -10.48
C GLU A 108 -18.08 -17.90 -9.85
N LEU A 109 -17.21 -17.36 -8.97
CA LEU A 109 -16.08 -18.08 -8.39
C LEU A 109 -16.28 -18.34 -6.90
N HIS A 110 -16.02 -19.58 -6.49
CA HIS A 110 -15.96 -19.94 -5.07
C HIS A 110 -14.84 -19.17 -4.34
N TRP A 111 -15.05 -18.84 -3.06
CA TRP A 111 -14.14 -17.99 -2.28
C TRP A 111 -12.68 -18.46 -2.24
N LEU A 112 -12.44 -19.78 -2.34
CA LEU A 112 -11.12 -20.40 -2.33
C LEU A 112 -10.46 -20.47 -3.72
N ILE A 113 -11.26 -20.41 -4.80
CA ILE A 113 -10.76 -20.46 -6.18
C ILE A 113 -10.04 -19.15 -6.52
N VAL A 114 -10.52 -18.02 -5.99
CA VAL A 114 -9.95 -16.70 -6.29
C VAL A 114 -8.47 -16.59 -5.86
N PRO A 115 -8.07 -16.86 -4.59
CA PRO A 115 -6.66 -16.85 -4.20
C PRO A 115 -5.81 -17.88 -4.95
N ALA A 116 -6.35 -19.08 -5.19
CA ALA A 116 -5.65 -20.14 -5.92
C ALA A 116 -5.37 -19.76 -7.37
N LEU A 117 -6.31 -19.09 -8.04
CA LEU A 117 -6.16 -18.57 -9.38
C LEU A 117 -5.12 -17.45 -9.44
N ILE A 118 -5.14 -16.52 -8.47
CA ILE A 118 -4.15 -15.44 -8.39
C ILE A 118 -2.74 -16.01 -8.17
N PHE A 119 -2.62 -16.97 -7.25
CA PHE A 119 -1.39 -17.74 -7.01
C PHE A 119 -0.88 -18.37 -8.31
N GLY A 120 -1.73 -19.15 -8.99
CA GLY A 120 -1.37 -19.87 -10.20
C GLY A 120 -0.96 -18.95 -11.33
N ILE A 121 -1.70 -17.86 -11.57
CA ILE A 121 -1.35 -16.90 -12.62
C ILE A 121 0.03 -16.29 -12.35
N HIS A 122 0.28 -15.79 -11.14
CA HIS A 122 1.56 -15.14 -10.86
C HIS A 122 2.73 -16.14 -10.92
N LEU A 123 2.56 -17.33 -10.36
CA LEU A 123 3.55 -18.41 -10.40
C LEU A 123 3.90 -18.80 -11.84
N LEU A 124 2.90 -18.98 -12.71
CA LEU A 124 3.12 -19.33 -14.11
C LEU A 124 3.79 -18.18 -14.89
N CYS A 125 3.38 -16.93 -14.67
CA CYS A 125 3.96 -15.79 -15.37
C CYS A 125 5.42 -15.57 -14.99
N ARG A 126 5.75 -15.58 -13.70
CA ARG A 126 7.13 -15.40 -13.23
C ARG A 126 7.98 -16.63 -13.48
N GLY A 127 7.42 -17.81 -13.24
CA GLY A 127 8.08 -19.10 -13.48
C GLY A 127 8.42 -19.32 -14.95
N SER A 128 7.57 -18.89 -15.89
CA SER A 128 7.90 -19.02 -17.32
C SER A 128 9.13 -18.21 -17.71
N ILE A 129 9.27 -16.97 -17.23
CA ILE A 129 10.48 -16.16 -17.47
C ILE A 129 11.72 -16.86 -16.91
N VAL A 130 11.66 -17.34 -15.67
CA VAL A 130 12.79 -18.02 -15.01
C VAL A 130 13.16 -19.33 -15.71
N PHE A 131 12.18 -20.06 -16.21
CA PHE A 131 12.39 -21.29 -16.97
C PHE A 131 13.19 -21.05 -18.25
N PHE A 132 12.91 -19.96 -18.98
CA PHE A 132 13.64 -19.62 -20.21
C PHE A 132 15.02 -18.99 -19.95
N THR A 133 15.29 -18.52 -18.74
CA THR A 133 16.56 -17.86 -18.39
C THR A 133 17.48 -18.75 -17.56
N GLU A 134 17.22 -20.05 -17.47
CA GLU A 134 17.97 -21.01 -16.64
C GLU A 134 18.17 -20.52 -15.20
N GLY A 135 17.09 -20.03 -14.57
CA GLY A 135 17.21 -19.37 -13.27
C GLY A 135 17.57 -20.31 -12.13
N GLU A 136 18.37 -19.78 -11.20
CA GLU A 136 18.84 -20.45 -9.99
C GLU A 136 17.68 -21.08 -9.17
N PRO A 137 17.88 -22.25 -8.52
CA PRO A 137 16.86 -22.90 -7.69
C PRO A 137 16.27 -21.99 -6.61
N TYR A 138 17.06 -21.06 -6.08
CA TYR A 138 16.61 -20.05 -5.12
C TYR A 138 15.48 -19.17 -5.65
N VAL A 139 15.51 -18.81 -6.94
CA VAL A 139 14.51 -17.93 -7.56
C VAL A 139 13.15 -18.63 -7.65
N TRP A 140 13.13 -19.95 -7.88
CA TRP A 140 11.90 -20.73 -7.85
C TRP A 140 11.23 -20.70 -6.48
N VAL A 141 12.01 -20.87 -5.41
CA VAL A 141 11.51 -20.77 -4.03
C VAL A 141 11.00 -19.35 -3.75
N ALA A 142 11.73 -18.32 -4.18
CA ALA A 142 11.34 -16.93 -4.05
C ALA A 142 9.99 -16.62 -4.74
N ILE A 143 9.80 -17.09 -5.98
CA ILE A 143 8.54 -16.91 -6.72
C ILE A 143 7.39 -17.66 -6.06
N LEU A 144 7.64 -18.85 -5.50
CA LEU A 144 6.63 -19.60 -4.76
C LEU A 144 6.16 -18.81 -3.53
N PHE A 145 7.07 -18.30 -2.70
CA PHE A 145 6.72 -17.45 -1.56
C PHE A 145 6.01 -16.17 -1.99
N GLU A 146 6.49 -15.50 -3.03
CA GLU A 146 5.85 -14.31 -3.57
C GLU A 146 4.42 -14.58 -4.03
N SER A 147 4.18 -15.70 -4.71
CA SER A 147 2.86 -16.10 -5.18
C SER A 147 1.92 -16.38 -4.00
N VAL A 148 2.41 -17.03 -2.93
CA VAL A 148 1.64 -17.23 -1.68
C VAL A 148 1.28 -15.89 -1.05
N PHE A 149 2.25 -14.97 -0.93
CA PHE A 149 1.99 -13.63 -0.38
C PHE A 149 0.98 -12.87 -1.21
N ILE A 150 1.08 -12.89 -2.54
CA ILE A 150 0.12 -12.22 -3.43
C ILE A 150 -1.29 -12.78 -3.23
N ALA A 151 -1.44 -14.10 -3.14
CA ALA A 151 -2.75 -14.73 -2.95
C ALA A 151 -3.41 -14.31 -1.63
N ILE A 152 -2.66 -14.36 -0.52
CA ILE A 152 -3.15 -13.96 0.80
C ILE A 152 -3.42 -12.44 0.83
N LEU A 153 -2.46 -11.64 0.38
CA LEU A 153 -2.59 -10.18 0.37
C LEU A 153 -3.72 -9.70 -0.54
N SER A 154 -4.06 -10.43 -1.60
CA SER A 154 -5.20 -10.06 -2.46
C SER A 154 -6.53 -10.11 -1.71
N MET A 155 -6.68 -11.10 -0.81
CA MET A 155 -7.84 -11.19 0.08
C MET A 155 -7.82 -10.07 1.12
N VAL A 156 -6.64 -9.81 1.71
CA VAL A 156 -6.45 -8.67 2.63
C VAL A 156 -6.83 -7.36 1.95
N MET A 157 -6.41 -7.14 0.70
CA MET A 157 -6.74 -5.96 -0.10
C MET A 157 -8.24 -5.87 -0.34
N ASN A 158 -8.89 -6.96 -0.75
CA ASN A 158 -10.36 -6.98 -0.91
C ASN A 158 -11.07 -6.64 0.41
N THR A 159 -10.69 -7.24 1.54
CA THR A 159 -11.29 -6.95 2.84
C THR A 159 -11.04 -5.51 3.27
N SER A 160 -9.84 -4.97 3.03
CA SER A 160 -9.48 -3.59 3.37
C SER A 160 -10.27 -2.55 2.56
N LEU A 161 -10.56 -2.82 1.29
CA LEU A 161 -11.35 -1.94 0.42
C LEU A 161 -12.81 -1.91 0.87
N LEU A 162 -13.39 -3.08 1.17
CA LEU A 162 -14.74 -3.19 1.74
C LEU A 162 -14.82 -2.51 3.12
N ALA A 163 -13.79 -2.67 3.96
CA ALA A 163 -13.70 -1.97 5.23
C ALA A 163 -13.70 -0.45 5.05
N LEU A 164 -12.98 0.08 4.05
CA LEU A 164 -12.94 1.52 3.76
C LEU A 164 -14.32 2.05 3.32
N GLU A 165 -15.07 1.30 2.52
CA GLU A 165 -16.44 1.65 2.15
C GLU A 165 -17.38 1.64 3.35
N LYS A 166 -17.24 0.64 4.23
CA LYS A 166 -18.01 0.52 5.48
C LYS A 166 -17.76 1.68 6.44
N VAL A 167 -16.51 2.13 6.59
CA VAL A 167 -16.18 3.34 7.37
C VAL A 167 -16.82 4.58 6.78
N LYS A 168 -16.79 4.74 5.45
CA LYS A 168 -17.45 5.89 4.78
C LYS A 168 -18.95 5.90 5.01
N ALA A 169 -19.58 4.74 5.12
CA ALA A 169 -20.99 4.59 5.47
C ALA A 169 -21.29 4.75 6.98
N GLY A 170 -20.29 5.04 7.82
CA GLY A 170 -20.45 5.20 9.27
C GLY A 170 -20.55 3.87 10.04
N GLY A 171 -20.19 2.75 9.41
CA GLY A 171 -20.23 1.43 10.04
C GLY A 171 -19.03 1.16 10.97
N PHE A 172 -19.21 0.22 11.91
CA PHE A 172 -18.15 -0.25 12.80
C PHE A 172 -17.30 -1.35 12.17
N LEU A 173 -15.99 -1.31 12.41
CA LEU A 173 -15.06 -2.28 11.87
C LEU A 173 -14.87 -3.51 12.77
N THR A 174 -14.88 -4.70 12.16
CA THR A 174 -14.48 -5.95 12.81
C THR A 174 -12.98 -5.93 13.13
N ALA A 175 -12.52 -6.88 13.94
CA ALA A 175 -11.09 -7.02 14.21
C ALA A 175 -10.31 -7.33 12.92
N GLU A 176 -10.85 -8.22 12.07
CA GLU A 176 -10.26 -8.56 10.77
C GLU A 176 -10.14 -7.35 9.84
N GLU A 177 -11.20 -6.56 9.70
CA GLU A 177 -11.22 -5.33 8.89
C GLU A 177 -10.19 -4.30 9.39
N ARG A 178 -9.98 -4.19 10.71
CA ARG A 178 -8.93 -3.33 11.28
C ARG A 178 -7.53 -3.86 10.98
N THR A 179 -7.32 -5.16 11.13
CA THR A 179 -6.02 -5.77 10.85
C THR A 179 -5.65 -5.68 9.36
N SER A 180 -6.62 -5.83 8.45
CA SER A 180 -6.37 -5.73 7.01
C SER A 180 -6.00 -4.31 6.58
N LEU A 181 -6.68 -3.29 7.14
CA LEU A 181 -6.26 -1.88 6.96
C LEU A 181 -4.85 -1.64 7.49
N GLY A 182 -4.50 -2.20 8.65
CA GLY A 182 -3.14 -2.14 9.19
C GLY A 182 -2.08 -2.71 8.24
N LEU A 183 -2.36 -3.86 7.61
CA LEU A 183 -1.47 -4.46 6.61
C LEU A 183 -1.30 -3.59 5.37
N VAL A 184 -2.36 -2.90 4.91
CA VAL A 184 -2.26 -1.93 3.80
C VAL A 184 -1.38 -0.75 4.19
N VAL A 185 -1.50 -0.23 5.43
CA VAL A 185 -0.63 0.84 5.93
C VAL A 185 0.84 0.40 5.97
N LEU A 186 1.12 -0.84 6.39
CA LEU A 186 2.47 -1.40 6.32
C LEU A 186 2.98 -1.52 4.88
N GLY A 187 2.13 -1.94 3.95
CA GLY A 187 2.45 -1.95 2.52
C GLY A 187 2.80 -0.55 1.99
N ILE A 188 2.04 0.48 2.37
CA ILE A 188 2.32 1.87 1.99
C ILE A 188 3.65 2.35 2.58
N LEU A 189 3.92 2.06 3.86
CA LEU A 189 5.20 2.41 4.50
C LEU A 189 6.38 1.74 3.80
N SER A 190 6.24 0.46 3.41
CA SER A 190 7.26 -0.25 2.63
C SER A 190 7.41 0.34 1.23
N GLY A 191 6.32 0.72 0.56
CA GLY A 191 6.35 1.31 -0.78
C GLY A 191 7.01 2.70 -0.85
N ILE A 192 6.90 3.47 0.23
CA ILE A 192 7.53 4.80 0.36
C ILE A 192 9.00 4.68 0.82
N ALA A 193 9.50 3.48 1.07
CA ALA A 193 10.90 3.28 1.40
C ALA A 193 11.82 3.84 0.29
N GLY A 194 12.93 4.43 0.72
CA GLY A 194 13.90 5.09 -0.16
C GLY A 194 13.59 6.55 -0.53
N PHE A 195 12.37 7.06 -0.28
CA PHE A 195 12.11 8.48 -0.45
C PHE A 195 12.71 9.30 0.70
N SER A 196 13.56 10.27 0.35
CA SER A 196 14.09 11.26 1.29
C SER A 196 13.88 12.66 0.77
N PHE A 197 13.61 13.60 1.68
CA PHE A 197 13.43 15.01 1.37
C PHE A 197 14.36 15.81 2.27
N PHE A 198 15.29 16.59 1.69
CA PHE A 198 16.34 17.30 2.43
C PHE A 198 17.11 16.43 3.44
N GLY A 199 17.40 15.17 3.07
CA GLY A 199 18.11 14.21 3.94
C GLY A 199 17.23 13.54 5.01
N ILE A 200 15.95 13.92 5.12
CA ILE A 200 14.99 13.29 6.05
C ILE A 200 14.22 12.20 5.30
N GLY A 201 14.31 10.96 5.78
CA GLY A 201 13.56 9.84 5.20
C GLY A 201 12.06 9.98 5.43
N LEU A 202 11.28 10.03 4.36
CA LEU A 202 9.81 10.14 4.41
C LEU A 202 9.15 9.01 5.22
N PRO A 203 9.60 7.74 5.15
CA PRO A 203 9.08 6.66 6.00
C PRO A 203 9.19 6.97 7.49
N SER A 204 10.28 7.60 7.93
CA SER A 204 10.50 7.93 9.34
C SER A 204 9.51 8.98 9.85
N VAL A 205 9.18 9.98 9.02
CA VAL A 205 8.23 11.04 9.37
C VAL A 205 6.82 10.47 9.50
N ILE A 206 6.39 9.68 8.50
CA ILE A 206 5.07 9.03 8.50
C ILE A 206 4.96 8.05 9.68
N SER A 207 6.02 7.29 9.94
CA SER A 207 6.08 6.36 11.08
C SER A 207 5.83 7.06 12.41
N ARG A 208 6.56 8.14 12.70
CA ARG A 208 6.39 8.93 13.93
C ARG A 208 4.99 9.51 14.04
N TRP A 209 4.44 10.01 12.92
CA TRP A 209 3.09 10.55 12.88
C TRP A 209 2.04 9.47 13.20
N LEU A 210 2.15 8.28 12.61
CA LEU A 210 1.27 7.14 12.89
C LEU A 210 1.33 6.71 14.36
N VAL A 211 2.53 6.67 14.95
CA VAL A 211 2.70 6.32 16.37
C VAL A 211 2.06 7.35 17.29
N LEU A 212 2.29 8.64 17.05
CA LEU A 212 1.67 9.72 17.82
C LEU A 212 0.14 9.71 17.67
N TRP A 213 -0.36 9.49 16.46
CA TRP A 213 -1.79 9.40 16.17
C TRP A 213 -2.42 8.21 16.90
N GLY A 214 -1.76 7.05 16.84
CA GLY A 214 -2.17 5.83 17.53
C GLY A 214 -2.18 5.98 19.05
N ALA A 215 -1.12 6.56 19.61
CA ALA A 215 -1.01 6.85 21.03
C ALA A 215 -2.11 7.81 21.52
N PHE A 216 -2.44 8.82 20.73
CA PHE A 216 -3.47 9.79 21.09
C PHE A 216 -4.88 9.19 21.08
N TRP A 217 -5.23 8.37 20.08
CA TRP A 217 -6.59 7.84 19.92
C TRP A 217 -6.83 6.48 20.58
N ALA A 218 -5.81 5.62 20.62
CA ALA A 218 -5.93 4.24 21.10
C ALA A 218 -5.20 4.02 22.44
N GLY A 219 -4.67 5.08 23.05
CA GLY A 219 -4.04 5.06 24.36
C GLY A 219 -2.73 4.25 24.40
N PRO A 220 -2.27 3.81 25.58
CA PRO A 220 -0.96 3.16 25.74
C PRO A 220 -0.86 1.83 24.98
N GLY A 221 -1.88 0.97 25.08
CA GLY A 221 -1.89 -0.33 24.40
C GLY A 221 -1.95 -0.20 22.88
N GLY A 222 -2.82 0.66 22.36
CA GLY A 222 -2.93 0.87 20.92
C GLY A 222 -1.74 1.63 20.32
N GLY A 223 -1.20 2.61 21.04
CA GLY A 223 0.05 3.29 20.68
C GLY A 223 1.22 2.32 20.60
N ALA A 224 1.38 1.44 21.58
CA ALA A 224 2.42 0.40 21.56
C ALA A 224 2.24 -0.58 20.38
N ALA A 225 1.02 -1.03 20.11
CA ALA A 225 0.72 -1.94 19.00
C ALA A 225 1.02 -1.31 17.63
N ILE A 226 0.59 -0.06 17.41
CA ILE A 226 0.89 0.69 16.18
C ILE A 226 2.41 0.94 16.08
N GLY A 227 3.06 1.28 17.19
CA GLY A 227 4.51 1.42 17.28
C GLY A 227 5.26 0.18 16.87
N ALA A 228 4.90 -0.98 17.41
CA ALA A 228 5.50 -2.26 17.05
C ALA A 228 5.28 -2.58 15.56
N ALA A 229 4.07 -2.41 15.06
CA ALA A 229 3.75 -2.67 13.65
C ALA A 229 4.58 -1.79 12.71
N VAL A 230 4.60 -0.48 12.94
CA VAL A 230 5.35 0.50 12.15
C VAL A 230 6.85 0.22 12.21
N GLY A 231 7.38 -0.11 13.40
CA GLY A 231 8.79 -0.44 13.58
C GLY A 231 9.22 -1.74 12.89
N LEU A 232 8.29 -2.64 12.57
CA LEU A 232 8.57 -3.86 11.79
C LEU A 232 8.67 -3.60 10.28
N ALA A 233 8.19 -2.44 9.78
CA ALA A 233 8.17 -2.16 8.34
C ALA A 233 9.56 -2.23 7.66
N PRO A 234 10.67 -1.75 8.27
CA PRO A 234 12.01 -1.93 7.71
C PRO A 234 12.48 -3.39 7.72
N SER A 235 12.12 -4.16 8.75
CA SER A 235 12.51 -5.57 8.91
C SER A 235 11.95 -6.45 7.80
N ILE A 236 10.71 -6.17 7.37
CA ILE A 236 10.05 -6.89 6.28
C ILE A 236 10.80 -6.70 4.95
N GLN A 237 11.48 -5.58 4.76
CA GLN A 237 12.23 -5.28 3.52
C GLN A 237 13.59 -5.99 3.46
N GLY A 238 14.02 -6.67 4.53
CA GLY A 238 15.30 -7.37 4.62
C GLY A 238 16.34 -6.69 5.50
N VAL A 239 16.05 -5.51 6.06
CA VAL A 239 16.92 -4.84 7.04
C VAL A 239 16.57 -5.34 8.44
N VAL A 240 17.19 -6.44 8.87
CA VAL A 240 16.91 -7.08 10.17
C VAL A 240 17.45 -6.22 11.31
N THR A 241 16.70 -5.18 11.67
CA THR A 241 16.99 -4.32 12.83
C THR A 241 15.75 -4.28 13.72
N LEU A 242 15.90 -4.77 14.95
CA LEU A 242 14.82 -4.74 15.95
C LEU A 242 14.77 -3.40 16.70
N GLY A 243 15.81 -2.55 16.55
CA GLY A 243 15.88 -1.22 17.18
C GLY A 243 14.66 -0.35 16.89
N PRO A 244 14.23 -0.17 15.61
CA PRO A 244 13.02 0.59 15.29
C PRO A 244 11.74 0.04 15.96
N VAL A 245 11.62 -1.29 16.10
CA VAL A 245 10.47 -1.92 16.77
C VAL A 245 10.40 -1.50 18.22
N ALA A 246 11.50 -1.65 18.96
CA ALA A 246 11.58 -1.26 20.36
C ALA A 246 11.35 0.25 20.55
N TYR A 247 12.01 1.06 19.72
CA TYR A 247 11.88 2.53 19.73
C TYR A 247 10.43 2.97 19.54
N TYR A 248 9.77 2.53 18.46
CA TYR A 248 8.41 2.98 18.15
C TYR A 248 7.37 2.39 19.09
N ALA A 249 7.53 1.14 19.54
CA ALA A 249 6.64 0.54 20.52
C ALA A 249 6.70 1.26 21.87
N LEU A 250 7.90 1.55 22.38
CA LEU A 250 8.05 2.30 23.63
C LEU A 250 7.53 3.74 23.49
N SER A 251 7.84 4.38 22.37
CA SER A 251 7.35 5.74 22.08
C SER A 251 5.83 5.81 22.01
N GLY A 252 5.19 4.81 21.41
CA GLY A 252 3.73 4.68 21.38
C GLY A 252 3.13 4.40 22.75
N LEU A 253 3.78 3.53 23.55
CA LEU A 253 3.36 3.23 24.92
C LEU A 253 3.40 4.49 25.79
N LEU A 254 4.56 5.15 25.89
CA LEU A 254 4.73 6.33 26.73
C LEU A 254 3.89 7.50 26.24
N GLY A 255 3.86 7.75 24.93
CA GLY A 255 2.94 8.74 24.36
C GLY A 255 1.48 8.45 24.74
N GLY A 256 1.08 7.18 24.75
CA GLY A 256 -0.27 6.77 25.12
C GLY A 256 -0.57 6.85 26.62
N ILE A 257 0.42 6.61 27.50
CA ILE A 257 0.25 6.82 28.97
C ILE A 257 -0.05 8.28 29.27
N PHE A 258 0.64 9.20 28.60
CA PHE A 258 0.45 10.64 28.79
C PHE A 258 -0.71 11.22 27.98
N CYS A 259 -1.53 10.41 27.29
CA CYS A 259 -2.64 10.91 26.46
C CYS A 259 -3.71 11.67 27.27
N SER A 260 -3.80 11.44 28.58
CA SER A 260 -4.66 12.20 29.51
C SER A 260 -4.39 13.71 29.47
N PHE A 261 -3.15 14.13 29.19
CA PHE A 261 -2.78 15.53 29.00
C PHE A 261 -2.95 16.02 27.54
N ARG A 262 -3.80 15.32 26.78
CA ARG A 262 -4.09 15.59 25.35
C ARG A 262 -2.80 15.59 24.52
N LYS A 263 -2.74 16.44 23.48
CA LYS A 263 -1.66 16.46 22.48
C LYS A 263 -0.28 16.71 23.09
N VAL A 264 -0.18 17.60 24.08
CA VAL A 264 1.09 17.95 24.73
C VAL A 264 1.64 16.74 25.47
N GLY A 265 0.80 16.03 26.22
CA GLY A 265 1.20 14.79 26.90
C GLY A 265 1.75 13.74 25.96
N VAL A 266 1.07 13.47 24.84
CA VAL A 266 1.54 12.48 23.86
C VAL A 266 2.91 12.84 23.29
N ILE A 267 3.14 14.12 22.97
CA ILE A 267 4.44 14.60 22.46
C ILE A 267 5.53 14.45 23.53
N VAL A 268 5.24 14.81 24.78
CA VAL A 268 6.18 14.66 25.91
C VAL A 268 6.51 13.19 26.15
N GLY A 269 5.51 12.31 26.16
CA GLY A 269 5.71 10.87 26.32
C GLY A 269 6.55 10.26 25.20
N PHE A 270 6.32 10.67 23.95
CA PHE A 270 7.14 10.27 22.82
C PHE A 270 8.59 10.75 22.96
N ALA A 271 8.80 12.01 23.38
CA ALA A 271 10.13 12.55 23.62
C ALA A 271 10.87 11.85 24.77
N LEU A 272 10.15 11.53 25.86
CA LEU A 272 10.68 10.76 26.99
C LEU A 272 11.14 9.36 26.58
N ALA A 273 10.37 8.69 25.72
CA ALA A 273 10.79 7.39 25.16
C ALA A 273 12.10 7.48 24.40
N ASN A 274 12.28 8.55 23.62
CA ASN A 274 13.51 8.80 22.88
C ASN A 274 14.69 9.08 23.81
N LEU A 275 14.49 9.90 24.85
CA LEU A 275 15.50 10.16 25.88
C LEU A 275 15.90 8.87 26.62
N LEU A 276 14.94 8.02 26.97
CA LEU A 276 15.20 6.74 27.64
C LEU A 276 15.99 5.79 26.75
N LEU A 277 15.61 5.64 25.47
CA LEU A 277 16.38 4.81 24.55
C LEU A 277 17.76 5.37 24.26
N SER A 278 17.95 6.70 24.30
CA SER A 278 19.27 7.30 24.05
C SER A 278 20.34 6.93 25.08
N PHE A 279 19.95 6.38 26.24
CA PHE A 279 20.89 5.86 27.23
C PHE A 279 21.43 4.47 26.89
N PHE A 280 20.82 3.76 25.94
CA PHE A 280 21.17 2.40 25.52
C PHE A 280 21.67 2.37 24.07
#